data_AF-A0A0S7ERD3-F1
#
_entry.id   AF-A0A0S7ERD3-F1
#
_cell.length_a   1.000
_cell.length_b   1.000
_cell.length_c   1.000
_cell.angle_alpha   90.00
_cell.angle_beta   90.00
_cell.angle_gamma   90.00
#
_symmetry.space_group_name_H-M   'P 1'
#
loop_
_entity.id
_entity.type
_entity.pdbx_description
1 polymer ?
#
loop_
_entity_poly.entity_id
_entity_poly.type
_entity_poly.pdbx_seq_one_letter_code
_entity_poly.pdbx_strand_id
1 'polypeptide(L)'
;RIQWVDRQAFHDLRRLTTLYLFNNSITELSGGTLMQLPALEYLRLNDNPWECDCKALSLWDWLRRFRGSTSTLICVSPPELAGKDMKMLKNEELPSCLSNEGHRRGNSGGE
;
A
#
# COMPACT_ATOMS: atom_id res chain seq x y z
N ARG A 1 -8.57 15.61 -8.10
CA ARG A 1 -7.98 14.81 -7.01
C ARG A 1 -7.07 13.76 -7.64
N ILE A 2 -5.93 13.48 -7.02
CA ILE A 2 -4.99 12.44 -7.49
C ILE A 2 -5.60 11.07 -7.22
N GLN A 3 -5.48 10.15 -8.17
CA GLN A 3 -5.94 8.76 -8.03
C GLN A 3 -4.78 7.77 -8.05
N TRP A 4 -3.73 8.08 -8.81
CA TRP A 4 -2.59 7.20 -9.04
C TRP A 4 -1.30 7.99 -8.87
N VAL A 5 -0.29 7.34 -8.30
CA VAL A 5 1.07 7.86 -8.21
C VAL A 5 1.97 6.89 -8.96
N ASP A 6 2.65 7.40 -9.99
CA ASP A 6 3.58 6.60 -10.77
C ASP A 6 4.73 6.06 -9.89
N ARG A 7 5.24 4.87 -10.21
CA ARG A 7 6.32 4.23 -9.44
C ARG A 7 7.61 5.03 -9.41
N GLN A 8 7.85 5.89 -10.42
CA GLN A 8 9.03 6.73 -10.53
C GLN A 8 8.74 8.21 -10.21
N ALA A 9 7.53 8.54 -9.75
CA ALA A 9 7.12 9.93 -9.51
C ALA A 9 8.07 10.71 -8.58
N PHE A 10 8.80 10.01 -7.72
CA PHE A 10 9.67 10.60 -6.70
C PHE A 10 11.15 10.24 -6.83
N HIS A 11 11.58 9.63 -7.94
CA HIS A 11 12.89 8.95 -8.00
C HIS A 11 14.12 9.85 -7.75
N ASP A 12 14.02 11.14 -8.09
CA ASP A 12 15.12 12.11 -7.96
C ASP A 12 14.95 13.06 -6.77
N LEU A 13 13.88 12.92 -6.01
CA LEU A 13 13.56 13.82 -4.89
C LEU A 13 14.31 13.44 -3.60
N ARG A 14 15.63 13.23 -3.70
CA ARG A 14 16.46 12.69 -2.60
C ARG A 14 16.52 13.57 -1.35
N ARG A 15 16.19 14.86 -1.48
CA ARG A 15 16.20 15.85 -0.39
C ARG A 15 14.79 16.18 0.14
N LEU A 16 13.75 15.53 -0.37
CA LEU A 16 12.38 15.80 0.05
C LEU A 16 12.16 15.26 1.46
N THR A 17 11.83 16.14 2.39
CA THR A 17 11.58 15.80 3.81
C THR A 17 10.10 15.69 4.14
N THR A 18 9.24 16.36 3.36
CA THR A 18 7.80 16.43 3.61
C THR A 18 7.03 16.13 2.34
N LEU A 19 6.10 15.19 2.42
CA LEU A 19 5.20 14.82 1.33
C LEU A 19 3.75 14.76 1.83
N TYR A 20 2.91 15.63 1.28
CA TYR A 20 1.48 15.68 1.58
C TYR A 20 0.67 15.22 0.36
N LEU A 21 -0.04 14.11 0.51
CA LEU A 21 -0.97 13.56 -0.47
C LEU A 21 -2.36 13.33 0.13
N PHE A 22 -2.63 13.90 1.31
CA PHE A 22 -3.92 13.76 1.99
C PHE A 22 -5.08 14.38 1.20
N ASN A 23 -6.31 13.95 1.48
CA ASN A 23 -7.54 14.44 0.83
C ASN A 23 -7.52 14.29 -0.71
N ASN A 24 -7.05 13.14 -1.18
CA ASN A 24 -7.09 12.76 -2.59
C ASN A 24 -8.05 11.59 -2.81
N SER A 25 -7.83 10.80 -3.86
CA SER A 25 -8.63 9.64 -4.23
C SER A 25 -7.72 8.44 -4.52
N ILE A 26 -6.60 8.37 -3.80
CA ILE A 26 -5.62 7.29 -3.93
C ILE A 26 -6.15 6.07 -3.19
N THR A 27 -6.31 4.96 -3.90
CA THR A 27 -6.73 3.69 -3.30
C THR A 27 -5.54 2.81 -2.94
N GLU A 28 -4.44 2.94 -3.70
CA GLU A 28 -3.22 2.14 -3.59
C GLU A 28 -1.99 3.04 -3.78
N LEU A 29 -0.93 2.79 -2.99
CA LEU A 29 0.38 3.41 -3.17
C LEU A 29 1.45 2.38 -2.86
N SER A 30 2.39 2.13 -3.79
CA SER A 30 3.46 1.18 -3.52
C SER A 30 4.47 1.74 -2.52
N GLY A 31 4.88 0.93 -1.54
CA GLY A 31 5.99 1.26 -0.65
C GLY A 31 7.30 1.49 -1.43
N GLY A 32 7.48 0.82 -2.58
CA GLY A 32 8.64 1.00 -3.45
C GLY A 32 8.75 2.42 -4.05
N THR A 33 7.63 3.11 -4.25
CA THR A 33 7.60 4.52 -4.66
C THR A 33 8.15 5.42 -3.54
N LEU A 34 7.84 5.10 -2.28
CA LEU A 34 8.29 5.87 -1.11
C LEU A 34 9.73 5.54 -0.68
N MET A 35 10.24 4.34 -0.99
CA MET A 35 11.64 3.97 -0.76
C MET A 35 12.64 4.88 -1.49
N GLN A 36 12.19 5.60 -2.52
CA GLN A 36 13.01 6.55 -3.29
C GLN A 36 13.22 7.90 -2.58
N LEU A 37 12.62 8.08 -1.39
CA LEU A 37 12.68 9.31 -0.60
C LEU A 37 13.49 9.09 0.70
N PRO A 38 14.82 9.02 0.64
CA PRO A 38 15.66 8.68 1.80
C PRO A 38 15.65 9.74 2.91
N ALA A 39 15.35 11.00 2.58
CA ALA A 39 15.30 12.10 3.53
C ALA A 39 13.89 12.35 4.10
N LEU A 40 12.91 11.50 3.80
CA LEU A 40 11.52 11.73 4.19
C LEU A 40 11.33 11.64 5.70
N GLU A 41 10.71 12.66 6.27
CA GLU A 41 10.43 12.76 7.72
C GLU A 41 8.93 12.88 7.99
N TYR A 42 8.18 13.54 7.10
CA TYR A 42 6.75 13.79 7.27
C TYR A 42 5.96 13.32 6.06
N LEU A 43 5.06 12.38 6.28
CA LEU A 43 4.16 11.84 5.28
C LEU A 43 2.71 12.04 5.71
N ARG A 44 1.86 12.56 4.83
CA ARG A 44 0.41 12.70 5.10
C ARG A 44 -0.38 12.04 3.98
N LEU A 45 -1.11 11.00 4.35
CA LEU A 45 -1.86 10.09 3.48
C LEU A 45 -3.33 9.94 3.89
N ASN A 46 -3.77 10.61 4.97
CA ASN A 46 -5.15 10.59 5.45
C ASN A 46 -6.15 11.10 4.41
N ASP A 47 -7.43 10.79 4.61
CA ASP A 47 -8.52 11.20 3.71
C ASP A 47 -8.31 10.72 2.27
N ASN A 48 -7.80 9.50 2.13
CA ASN A 48 -7.75 8.74 0.88
C ASN A 48 -8.50 7.41 1.08
N PRO A 49 -9.21 6.91 0.05
CA PRO A 49 -10.01 5.69 0.13
C PRO A 49 -9.12 4.43 0.05
N TRP A 50 -8.31 4.17 1.06
CA TRP A 50 -7.33 3.08 1.05
C TRP A 50 -7.99 1.69 0.91
N GLU A 51 -7.60 0.96 -0.13
CA GLU A 51 -7.93 -0.44 -0.31
C GLU A 51 -6.85 -1.28 0.37
N CYS A 52 -7.19 -1.91 1.49
CA CYS A 52 -6.31 -2.77 2.28
C CYS A 52 -6.39 -4.23 1.80
N ASP A 53 -6.36 -4.41 0.48
CA ASP A 53 -6.32 -5.72 -0.16
C ASP A 53 -4.88 -6.27 -0.20
N CYS A 54 -4.64 -7.27 -1.05
CA CYS A 54 -3.33 -7.90 -1.11
C CYS A 54 -2.20 -7.01 -1.61
N LYS A 55 -2.51 -5.93 -2.35
CA LYS A 55 -1.50 -4.99 -2.86
C LYS A 55 -1.04 -4.00 -1.79
N ALA A 56 -1.86 -3.77 -0.77
CA ALA A 56 -1.53 -2.91 0.36
C ALA A 56 -0.31 -3.40 1.16
N LEU A 57 0.05 -4.68 1.04
CA LEU A 57 1.18 -5.29 1.75
C LEU A 57 2.49 -4.50 1.56
N SER A 58 2.74 -4.00 0.35
CA SER A 58 3.94 -3.20 0.06
C SER A 58 3.97 -1.89 0.84
N LEU A 59 2.85 -1.19 0.91
CA LEU A 59 2.74 0.07 1.67
C LEU A 59 2.82 -0.20 3.18
N TRP A 60 2.11 -1.23 3.63
CA TRP A 60 2.08 -1.65 5.02
C TRP A 60 3.48 -1.99 5.55
N ASP A 61 4.25 -2.80 4.83
CA ASP A 61 5.62 -3.15 5.24
C ASP A 61 6.52 -1.91 5.30
N TRP A 62 6.40 -1.01 4.33
CA TRP A 62 7.15 0.24 4.33
C TRP A 62 6.78 1.13 5.52
N LEU A 63 5.49 1.33 5.80
CA LEU A 63 5.00 2.16 6.91
C LEU A 63 5.49 1.65 8.27
N ARG A 64 5.60 0.33 8.46
CA ARG A 64 6.12 -0.26 9.71
C ARG A 64 7.60 0.01 9.95
N ARG A 65 8.37 0.20 8.89
CA ARG A 65 9.82 0.48 8.95
C ARG A 65 10.11 1.98 8.96
N PHE A 66 9.18 2.79 8.48
CA PHE A 66 9.31 4.23 8.41
C PHE A 66 9.41 4.83 9.81
N ARG A 67 10.51 5.56 10.07
CA ARG A 67 10.77 6.19 11.38
C ARG A 67 10.27 7.63 11.49
N GLY A 68 9.77 8.20 10.39
CA GLY A 68 9.18 9.53 10.37
C GLY A 68 7.74 9.57 10.87
N SER A 69 7.16 10.77 10.85
CA SER A 69 5.75 11.00 11.19
C SER A 69 4.85 10.70 10.00
N THR A 70 3.89 9.78 10.18
CA THR A 70 2.84 9.51 9.19
C THR A 70 1.44 9.66 9.79
N SER A 71 0.46 10.06 8.98
CA SER A 71 -0.95 10.12 9.40
C SER A 71 -1.53 8.72 9.63
N THR A 72 -2.78 8.63 10.10
CA THR A 72 -3.57 7.38 10.04
C THR A 72 -3.97 7.09 8.59
N LEU A 73 -4.08 5.81 8.23
CA LEU A 73 -4.55 5.36 6.92
C LEU A 73 -5.72 4.42 7.14
N ILE A 74 -6.94 4.97 7.08
CA ILE A 74 -8.15 4.18 7.34
C ILE A 74 -8.53 3.40 6.08
N CYS A 75 -8.63 2.08 6.21
CA CYS A 75 -9.10 1.19 5.15
C CYS A 75 -10.59 1.46 4.86
N VAL A 76 -10.96 1.52 3.59
CA VAL A 76 -12.37 1.55 3.15
C VAL A 76 -12.84 0.22 2.56
N SER A 77 -11.88 -0.65 2.22
CA SER A 77 -12.08 -1.97 1.63
C SER A 77 -10.89 -2.87 2.02
N PRO A 78 -11.03 -4.20 2.09
CA PRO A 78 -12.29 -4.95 2.02
C PRO A 78 -13.17 -4.72 3.26
N PRO A 79 -14.46 -5.11 3.25
CA PRO A 79 -15.41 -4.84 4.35
C PRO A 79 -14.93 -5.31 5.73
N GLU A 80 -14.16 -6.40 5.79
CA GLU A 80 -13.64 -6.97 7.04
C GLU A 80 -12.54 -6.11 7.68
N LEU A 81 -11.90 -5.26 6.88
CA LEU A 81 -10.85 -4.33 7.30
C LEU A 81 -11.32 -2.88 7.31
N ALA A 82 -12.53 -2.59 6.82
CA ALA A 82 -13.08 -1.24 6.76
C ALA A 82 -13.08 -0.57 8.15
N GLY A 83 -12.60 0.67 8.21
CA GLY A 83 -12.48 1.45 9.45
C GLY A 83 -11.22 1.17 10.27
N LYS A 84 -10.45 0.12 9.97
CA LYS A 84 -9.16 -0.13 10.64
C LYS A 84 -8.06 0.78 10.07
N ASP A 85 -7.12 1.19 10.93
CA ASP A 85 -5.89 1.84 10.48
C ASP A 85 -4.94 0.78 9.92
N MET A 86 -4.52 0.92 8.67
CA MET A 86 -3.62 0.00 7.98
C MET A 86 -2.37 -0.30 8.81
N LYS A 87 -1.81 0.69 9.53
CA LYS A 87 -0.61 0.51 10.35
C LYS A 87 -0.79 -0.44 11.54
N MET A 88 -2.03 -0.65 11.97
CA MET A 88 -2.38 -1.51 13.11
C MET A 88 -2.72 -2.95 12.69
N LEU A 89 -2.84 -3.21 11.39
CA LEU A 89 -3.09 -4.55 10.86
C LEU A 89 -1.88 -5.44 11.08
N LYS A 90 -2.13 -6.71 11.38
CA LYS A 90 -1.10 -7.77 11.37
C LYS A 90 -0.90 -8.29 9.95
N ASN A 91 0.24 -8.94 9.71
CA ASN A 91 0.56 -9.51 8.40
C ASN A 91 -0.49 -10.54 7.96
N GLU A 92 -1.00 -11.32 8.92
CA GLU A 92 -1.97 -12.39 8.67
C GLU A 92 -3.38 -11.87 8.38
N GLU A 93 -3.67 -10.60 8.72
CA GLU A 93 -4.96 -9.95 8.41
C GLU A 93 -4.98 -9.41 6.98
N LEU A 94 -3.82 -9.13 6.37
CA LEU A 94 -3.74 -8.66 5.00
C LEU A 94 -3.88 -9.83 4.03
N PRO A 95 -4.75 -9.74 3.02
CA PRO A 95 -4.88 -10.79 2.01
C PRO A 95 -3.55 -11.04 1.29
N SER A 96 -3.23 -12.30 0.97
CA SER A 96 -2.05 -12.61 0.14
C SER A 96 -2.41 -12.55 -1.34
N CYS A 97 -1.58 -11.89 -2.15
CA CYS A 97 -1.72 -11.96 -3.60
C CYS A 97 -1.15 -13.30 -4.05
N LEU A 98 -1.96 -14.36 -4.04
CA LEU A 98 -1.58 -15.58 -4.74
C LEU A 98 -1.53 -15.26 -6.23
N SER A 99 -0.33 -15.25 -6.81
CA SER A 99 -0.16 -15.22 -8.26
C SER A 99 -0.86 -16.45 -8.83
N ASN A 100 -1.96 -16.21 -9.54
CA ASN A 100 -2.73 -17.26 -10.21
C ASN A 100 -2.00 -17.69 -11.49
N GLU A 101 -0.79 -18.22 -11.34
CA GLU A 101 -0.02 -18.87 -12.40
C GLU A 101 0.07 -20.37 -12.07
N GLY A 102 -0.85 -21.15 -12.65
CA GLY A 102 -0.63 -22.59 -12.86
C GLY A 102 -1.27 -23.60 -11.89
N HIS A 103 -2.60 -23.76 -11.92
CA HIS A 103 -3.23 -25.08 -11.71
C HIS A 103 -4.32 -25.38 -12.75
N ARG A 104 -3.94 -25.26 -14.04
CA ARG A 104 -4.49 -26.13 -15.10
C ARG A 104 -3.58 -27.37 -15.22
N ARG A 105 -3.64 -28.27 -14.23
CA ARG A 105 -3.49 -29.71 -14.49
C ARG A 105 -4.92 -30.23 -14.39
N GLY A 106 -5.65 -30.32 -15.49
CA GLY A 106 -5.40 -31.41 -16.43
C GLY A 106 -5.88 -32.69 -15.77
N ASN A 107 -7.20 -32.81 -15.64
CA ASN A 107 -7.86 -34.04 -15.22
C ASN A 107 -7.70 -35.05 -16.35
N SER A 108 -6.78 -36.00 -16.20
CA SER A 108 -6.71 -37.21 -17.03
C SER A 108 -6.91 -38.40 -16.10
N GLY A 109 -8.17 -38.82 -15.99
CA GLY A 109 -8.56 -40.14 -15.50
C GLY A 109 -8.71 -41.12 -16.66
N GLY A 110 -8.55 -42.41 -16.36
CA GLY A 110 -8.78 -43.60 -17.22
C GLY A 110 -7.84 -43.69 -18.43
N GLU A 111 -7.19 -44.80 -18.75
CA GLU A 111 -7.33 -46.24 -18.45
C GLU A 111 -5.94 -46.87 -18.32
#